data_AF-A0A853K9L9-F1
#
_entry.id   AF-A0A853K9L9-F1
#
_cell.length_a   1.000
_cell.length_b   1.000
_cell.length_c   1.000
_cell.angle_alpha   90.00
_cell.angle_beta   90.00
_cell.angle_gamma   90.00
#
_symmetry.space_group_name_H-M   'P 1'
#
loop_
_entity.id
_entity.type
_entity.pdbx_description
1 polymer ?
#
loop_
_entity_poly.entity_id
_entity_poly.type
_entity_poly.pdbx_seq_one_letter_code
_entity_poly.pdbx_strand_id
1 'polypeptide(L)' 'MMLSEFIRDVRKQLSLSQQQLAEALNVNFSTINRWENDKVIPSNLAQKTFFNFCQDNFIEIPEELRNNTSK' A
#
# COMPACT_ATOMS: atom_id res chain seq x y z
N MET A 1 -2.13 -7.91 -11.08
CA MET A 1 -1.59 -6.56 -10.78
C MET A 1 -0.39 -6.69 -9.85
N MET A 2 0.62 -5.81 -9.95
CA MET A 2 1.76 -5.78 -9.01
C MET A 2 1.40 -5.01 -7.73
N LEU A 3 2.06 -5.32 -6.60
CA LEU A 3 1.80 -4.61 -5.33
C LEU A 3 2.11 -3.10 -5.41
N SER A 4 3.14 -2.71 -6.16
CA SER A 4 3.49 -1.31 -6.42
C SER A 4 2.39 -0.54 -7.15
N GLU A 5 1.82 -1.15 -8.18
CA GLU A 5 0.68 -0.63 -8.94
C GLU A 5 -0.54 -0.49 -8.02
N PHE A 6 -0.82 -1.51 -7.22
CA PHE A 6 -1.94 -1.49 -6.28
C PHE A 6 -1.81 -0.38 -5.23
N ILE A 7 -0.63 -0.19 -4.64
CA ILE A 7 -0.37 0.91 -3.69
C ILE A 7 -0.66 2.27 -4.35
N ARG A 8 -0.20 2.45 -5.58
CA ARG A 8 -0.42 3.68 -6.34
C ARG A 8 -1.90 3.90 -6.67
N ASP A 9 -2.62 2.84 -7.01
CA ASP A 9 -4.04 2.90 -7.37
C ASP A 9 -4.91 3.21 -6.15
N VAL A 10 -4.67 2.54 -5.02
CA VAL A 10 -5.31 2.86 -3.73
C VAL A 10 -5.14 4.33 -3.38
N ARG A 11 -3.90 4.83 -3.48
CA ARG A 11 -3.61 6.23 -3.20
C ARG A 11 -4.44 7.18 -4.07
N LYS A 12 -4.51 6.92 -5.37
CA LYS A 12 -5.26 7.74 -6.33
C LYS A 12 -6.77 7.64 -6.10
N GLN A 13 -7.29 6.45 -5.82
CA GLN A 13 -8.70 6.22 -5.53
C GLN A 13 -9.16 7.04 -4.31
N LEU A 14 -8.29 7.14 -3.28
CA LEU A 14 -8.54 7.96 -2.09
C LEU A 14 -8.16 9.44 -2.26
N SER A 15 -7.73 9.86 -3.47
CA SER A 15 -7.28 11.23 -3.76
C SER A 15 -6.16 11.73 -2.84
N LEU A 16 -5.26 10.84 -2.43
CA LEU A 16 -4.14 11.16 -1.55
C LEU A 16 -2.87 11.50 -2.35
N SER A 17 -2.08 12.43 -1.82
CA SER A 17 -0.67 12.57 -2.18
C SER A 17 0.17 11.43 -1.58
N GLN A 18 1.37 11.19 -2.12
CA GLN A 18 2.29 10.19 -1.55
C GLN A 18 2.66 10.54 -0.09
N GLN A 19 2.69 11.83 0.26
CA GLN A 19 2.94 12.27 1.63
C GLN A 19 1.77 11.91 2.55
N GLN A 20 0.52 12.15 2.12
CA GLN A 20 -0.66 11.81 2.94
C GLN A 20 -0.80 10.30 3.14
N LEU A 21 -0.49 9.48 2.11
CA LEU A 21 -0.45 8.03 2.30
C LEU A 21 0.69 7.61 3.25
N ALA A 22 1.84 8.27 3.17
CA ALA A 22 2.96 8.00 4.08
C ALA A 22 2.57 8.30 5.53
N GLU A 23 1.92 9.43 5.77
CA GLU A 23 1.37 9.82 7.08
C GLU A 23 0.35 8.79 7.59
N ALA A 24 -0.59 8.36 6.74
CA ALA A 24 -1.60 7.37 7.09
C ALA A 24 -1.01 5.99 7.45
N LEU A 25 0.10 5.60 6.81
CA LEU A 25 0.79 4.33 7.07
C LEU A 25 1.94 4.46 8.09
N ASN A 26 2.13 5.65 8.66
CA ASN A 26 3.22 5.98 9.58
C ASN A 26 4.62 5.60 9.03
N VAL A 27 4.87 5.97 7.76
CA VAL A 27 6.16 5.80 7.08
C VAL A 27 6.62 7.13 6.48
N ASN A 28 7.84 7.19 5.96
CA ASN A 28 8.35 8.38 5.27
C ASN A 28 7.81 8.44 3.82
N PHE A 29 7.58 9.65 3.29
CA PHE A 29 7.27 9.88 1.87
C PHE A 29 8.18 9.08 0.92
N SER A 30 9.49 9.07 1.19
CA SER A 30 10.47 8.36 0.36
C SER A 30 10.24 6.84 0.32
N THR A 31 9.63 6.27 1.36
CA THR A 31 9.23 4.86 1.41
C THR A 31 8.09 4.59 0.43
N ILE A 32 7.02 5.40 0.45
CA ILE A 32 5.91 5.29 -0.51
C ILE A 32 6.40 5.48 -1.94
N ASN A 33 7.25 6.48 -2.19
CA ASN A 33 7.82 6.71 -3.52
C ASN A 33 8.62 5.49 -4.02
N ARG A 34 9.38 4.82 -3.16
CA ARG A 34 10.11 3.60 -3.54
C ARG A 34 9.18 2.41 -3.82
N TRP A 35 8.10 2.26 -3.05
CA TRP A 35 7.11 1.20 -3.26
C TRP A 35 6.36 1.39 -4.58
N GLU A 36 5.86 2.60 -4.86
CA GLU A 36 5.11 2.90 -6.10
C GLU A 36 5.94 2.82 -7.38
N ASN A 37 7.28 2.85 -7.28
CA ASN A 37 8.21 2.80 -8.41
C ASN A 37 9.02 1.49 -8.46
N ASP A 38 8.53 0.43 -7.81
CA ASP A 38 9.16 -0.91 -7.79
C ASP A 38 10.63 -0.92 -7.33
N LYS A 39 11.06 0.08 -6.56
CA LYS A 39 12.44 0.17 -6.08
C LYS A 39 12.68 -0.71 -4.86
N VAL A 40 11.66 -0.91 -4.04
CA VAL A 40 11.70 -1.73 -2.83
C VAL A 40 10.33 -2.38 -2.63
N ILE A 41 10.31 -3.67 -2.32
CA ILE A 41 9.08 -4.38 -1.92
C ILE A 41 8.83 -4.09 -0.44
N PRO A 42 7.60 -3.69 -0.03
CA PRO A 42 7.28 -3.49 1.38
C PRO A 42 7.53 -4.77 2.20
N SER A 43 8.05 -4.62 3.43
CA SER A 43 8.19 -5.75 4.35
C SER A 43 6.82 -6.36 4.68
N ASN A 44 6.79 -7.60 5.18
CA ASN A 44 5.52 -8.25 5.57
C ASN A 44 4.70 -7.40 6.55
N LEU A 45 5.36 -6.75 7.51
CA LEU A 45 4.69 -5.84 8.43
C LEU A 45 4.10 -4.62 7.71
N ALA A 46 4.85 -4.01 6.79
CA ALA A 46 4.38 -2.88 6.00
C ALA A 46 3.22 -3.27 5.06
N GLN A 47 3.27 -4.46 4.46
CA GLN A 47 2.18 -5.00 3.65
C GLN A 47 0.92 -5.19 4.50
N LYS A 48 1.05 -5.77 5.70
CA LYS A 48 -0.07 -5.93 6.64
C LYS A 48 -0.69 -4.58 7.03
N THR A 49 0.14 -3.59 7.37
CA THR A 49 -0.33 -2.24 7.67
C THR A 49 -1.08 -1.63 6.47
N PHE A 50 -0.54 -1.77 5.26
CA PHE A 50 -1.18 -1.28 4.04
C PHE A 50 -2.51 -1.99 3.74
N PHE A 51 -2.58 -3.31 3.88
CA PHE A 51 -3.83 -4.06 3.65
C PHE A 51 -4.89 -3.76 4.69
N ASN A 52 -4.51 -3.58 5.97
CA ASN A 52 -5.44 -3.10 6.99
C ASN A 52 -5.98 -1.70 6.64
N PHE A 53 -5.10 -0.79 6.21
CA PHE A 53 -5.51 0.53 5.72
C PHE A 53 -6.49 0.43 4.54
N CYS A 54 -6.28 -0.49 3.59
CA CYS A 54 -7.23 -0.73 2.50
C CYS A 54 -8.60 -1.18 3.03
N GLN A 55 -8.61 -2.13 3.97
CA GLN A 55 -9.84 -2.64 4.58
C GLN A 55 -10.62 -1.54 5.32
N ASP A 56 -9.92 -0.71 6.10
CA ASP A 56 -10.52 0.41 6.84
C ASP A 56 -11.12 1.48 5.91
N ASN A 57 -10.63 1.56 4.66
CA ASN A 57 -11.14 2.46 3.63
C ASN A 57 -12.07 1.76 2.62
N PHE A 58 -12.55 0.55 2.94
CA PHE A 58 -13.46 -0.24 2.10
C PHE A 58 -12.93 -0.51 0.67
N ILE A 59 -11.61 -0.65 0.54
CA ILE A 59 -10.95 -0.99 -0.72
C ILE A 59 -10.84 -2.51 -0.84
N GLU A 60 -11.33 -3.03 -1.96
CA GLU A 60 -11.21 -4.44 -2.31
C GLU A 60 -9.75 -4.78 -2.66
N ILE A 61 -9.20 -5.79 -1.99
CA ILE A 61 -7.83 -6.28 -2.22
C ILE A 61 -7.90 -7.40 -3.28
N PRO A 62 -7.19 -7.28 -4.42
CA PRO A 62 -7.15 -8.33 -5.44
C PRO A 62 -6.72 -9.69 -4.88
N GLU A 63 -7.38 -10.76 -5.33
CA GLU A 63 -7.14 -12.13 -4.83
C GLU A 63 -5.67 -12.55 -4.94
N GLU A 64 -4.96 -12.12 -5.99
CA GLU A 64 -3.54 -12.44 -6.16
C GLU A 64 -2.63 -11.82 -5.07
N LEU A 65 -3.08 -10.78 -4.36
CA LEU A 65 -2.34 -10.09 -3.30
C LEU A 65 -2.71 -10.58 -1.88
N ARG A 66 -3.76 -11.39 -1.73
CA ARG A 66 -4.25 -11.84 -0.40
C ARG A 66 -3.32 -12.84 0.29
N ASN A 67 -2.50 -13.58 -0.47
CA ASN A 67 -1.64 -14.65 0.05
C ASN A 67 -0.53 -14.16 1.02
N ASN A 68 -0.31 -12.85 1.14
CA ASN A 68 0.65 -12.26 2.08
C ASN A 68 0.03 -11.84 3.42
N THR A 69 -1.29 -11.98 3.60
CA THR A 69 -2.02 -11.53 4.81
C THR A 69 -2.16 -12.62 5.89
N SER A 70 -1.89 -13.88 5.56
CA SER A 70 -2.09 -15.03 6.42
C SER A 70 -0.76 -15.71 6.79
N LYS A 71 0.00 -15.09 7.70
CA LYS A 71 0.97 -15.77 8.59
C LYS A 71 1.26 -14.93 9.83
#